data_AF-A0A382C7R2-F1
#
_entry.id   AF-A0A382C7R2-F1
#
_cell.length_a   1.000
_cell.length_b   1.000
_cell.length_c   1.000
_cell.angle_alpha   90.00
_cell.angle_beta   90.00
_cell.angle_gamma   90.00
#
_symmetry.space_group_name_H-M   'P 1'
#
loop_
_entity.id
_entity.type
_entity.pdbx_description
1 polymer ?
#
loop_
_entity_poly.entity_id
_entity_poly.type
_entity_poly.pdbx_seq_one_letter_code
_entity_poly.pdbx_strand_id
1 'polypeptide(L)'
;MKKLILSLILSGLLFAQTGYEIAKMMDEKPTPEDMSNKTNMILTNSKGKSRTNTMASKSMDGNKKQIIWFLEPKDDKGVAFLKIEHDDKDDEMRMWLPAFKRVRRISAKKKGDSFMGSDLSYEDMSNRDMSENEYMLLDDETVNEIECYVLEITPKKEAKSTYSKHISWIAKDGLYGVQEKSYD
;
A
#
# COMPACT_ATOMS: atom_id res chain seq x y z
N MET A 1 -42.04 -13.24 54.77
CA MET A 1 -41.72 -13.71 53.40
C MET A 1 -40.77 -12.71 52.75
N LYS A 2 -39.46 -12.97 52.77
CA LYS A 2 -38.44 -12.11 52.13
C LYS A 2 -38.21 -12.61 50.71
N LYS A 3 -38.55 -11.82 49.69
CA LYS A 3 -38.22 -12.12 48.29
C LYS A 3 -36.75 -11.76 48.05
N LEU A 4 -35.93 -12.78 47.78
CA LEU A 4 -34.55 -12.65 47.32
C LEU A 4 -34.60 -12.33 45.82
N ILE A 5 -34.20 -11.13 45.42
CA ILE A 5 -34.04 -10.77 44.00
C ILE A 5 -32.63 -11.23 43.59
N LEU A 6 -32.57 -12.30 42.81
CA LEU A 6 -31.34 -12.80 42.20
C LEU A 6 -31.06 -11.96 40.94
N SER A 7 -30.13 -11.02 41.02
CA SER A 7 -29.69 -10.24 39.86
C SER A 7 -28.64 -11.06 39.10
N LEU A 8 -29.02 -11.56 37.92
CA LEU A 8 -28.13 -12.30 37.02
C LEU A 8 -27.25 -11.28 36.28
N ILE A 9 -26.01 -11.12 36.72
CA ILE A 9 -25.01 -10.29 36.01
C ILE A 9 -24.62 -11.09 34.76
N LEU A 10 -25.22 -10.73 33.63
CA LEU A 10 -24.82 -11.22 32.32
C LEU A 10 -23.55 -10.46 31.91
N SER A 11 -22.39 -10.99 32.31
CA SER A 11 -21.10 -10.49 31.81
C SER A 11 -20.98 -10.83 30.32
N GLY A 12 -21.42 -9.92 29.46
CA GLY A 12 -21.14 -10.00 28.04
C GLY A 12 -19.63 -9.94 27.82
N LEU A 13 -19.09 -10.94 27.14
CA LEU A 13 -17.74 -10.87 26.59
C LEU A 13 -17.73 -9.74 25.54
N LEU A 14 -17.20 -8.58 25.90
CA LEU A 14 -16.86 -7.54 24.94
C LEU A 14 -15.64 -8.05 24.18
N PHE A 15 -15.87 -8.65 23.02
CA PHE A 15 -14.79 -8.93 22.08
C PHE A 15 -14.35 -7.60 21.49
N ALA A 16 -13.14 -7.18 21.85
CA ALA A 16 -12.49 -6.06 21.20
C ALA A 16 -12.18 -6.43 19.75
N GLN A 17 -12.42 -5.50 18.82
CA GLN A 17 -12.10 -5.68 17.43
C GLN A 17 -10.58 -5.88 17.26
N THR A 18 -10.19 -6.80 16.40
CA THR A 18 -8.78 -7.14 16.15
C THR A 18 -8.24 -6.40 14.93
N GLY A 19 -6.92 -6.23 14.86
CA GLY A 19 -6.27 -5.63 13.69
C GLY A 19 -6.54 -6.41 12.40
N TYR A 20 -6.62 -7.74 12.50
CA TYR A 20 -6.99 -8.62 11.38
C TYR A 20 -8.40 -8.33 10.86
N GLU A 21 -9.38 -8.09 11.75
CA GLU A 21 -10.75 -7.76 11.34
C GLU A 21 -10.81 -6.40 10.62
N ILE A 22 -10.05 -5.40 11.07
CA ILE A 22 -9.93 -4.12 10.36
C ILE A 22 -9.32 -4.33 8.97
N ALA A 23 -8.20 -5.05 8.89
CA ALA A 23 -7.54 -5.35 7.62
C ALA A 23 -8.46 -6.11 6.66
N LYS A 24 -9.25 -7.05 7.18
CA LYS A 24 -10.24 -7.79 6.39
C LYS A 24 -11.32 -6.87 5.82
N MET A 25 -11.86 -5.95 6.63
CA MET A 25 -12.84 -4.99 6.13
C MET A 25 -12.26 -4.06 5.06
N MET A 26 -10.97 -3.72 5.15
CA MET A 26 -10.28 -2.94 4.11
C MET A 26 -10.13 -3.74 2.81
N ASP A 27 -9.73 -5.02 2.91
CA ASP A 27 -9.53 -5.92 1.77
C ASP A 27 -10.85 -6.23 1.04
N GLU A 28 -11.93 -6.43 1.79
CA GLU A 28 -13.28 -6.70 1.24
C GLU A 28 -13.98 -5.45 0.69
N LYS A 29 -13.39 -4.26 0.87
CA LYS A 29 -13.98 -3.02 0.37
C LYS A 29 -14.02 -3.05 -1.16
N PRO A 30 -15.19 -2.77 -1.78
CA PRO A 30 -15.29 -2.71 -3.23
C PRO A 30 -14.32 -1.69 -3.83
N THR A 31 -13.49 -2.14 -4.76
CA THR A 31 -12.56 -1.31 -5.53
C THR A 31 -12.81 -1.49 -7.03
N PRO A 32 -12.42 -0.51 -7.88
CA PRO A 32 -12.53 -0.67 -9.32
C PRO A 32 -11.59 -1.77 -9.83
N GLU A 33 -12.09 -2.64 -10.71
CA GLU A 33 -11.28 -3.67 -11.39
C GLU A 33 -10.19 -3.07 -12.27
N ASP A 34 -10.56 -2.06 -13.06
CA ASP A 34 -9.68 -1.35 -13.98
C ASP A 34 -9.65 0.13 -13.62
N MET A 35 -8.47 0.74 -13.68
CA MET A 35 -8.32 2.19 -13.51
C MET A 35 -7.38 2.78 -14.54
N SER A 36 -7.58 4.05 -14.85
CA SER A 36 -6.60 4.85 -15.60
C SER A 36 -6.50 6.23 -15.00
N ASN A 37 -5.29 6.79 -14.97
CA ASN A 37 -5.08 8.14 -14.46
C ASN A 37 -3.94 8.85 -15.18
N LYS A 38 -3.90 10.17 -15.01
CA LYS A 38 -2.76 11.02 -15.34
C LYS A 38 -2.29 11.69 -14.05
N THR A 39 -1.04 11.49 -13.70
CA THR A 39 -0.47 11.87 -12.40
C THR A 39 0.77 12.72 -12.59
N ASN A 40 0.97 13.72 -11.72
CA ASN A 40 2.21 14.49 -11.62
C ASN A 40 2.95 14.06 -10.36
N MET A 41 4.15 13.50 -10.52
CA MET A 41 5.06 13.20 -9.41
C MET A 41 6.10 14.32 -9.31
N ILE A 42 6.10 15.03 -8.18
CA ILE A 42 7.01 16.15 -7.93
C ILE A 42 8.08 15.68 -6.95
N LEU A 43 9.31 15.53 -7.43
CA LEU A 43 10.46 15.12 -6.64
C LEU A 43 11.23 16.36 -6.21
N THR A 44 11.36 16.59 -4.91
CA THR A 44 12.11 17.74 -4.36
C THR A 44 13.27 17.22 -3.52
N ASN A 45 14.49 17.59 -3.88
CA ASN A 45 15.67 17.15 -3.15
C ASN A 45 15.92 17.99 -1.88
N SER A 46 16.89 17.58 -1.06
CA SER A 46 17.27 18.27 0.17
C SER A 46 17.76 19.72 -0.01
N LYS A 47 18.11 20.13 -1.23
CA LYS A 47 18.48 21.51 -1.57
C LYS A 47 17.29 22.35 -2.08
N GLY A 48 16.07 21.80 -2.03
CA GLY A 48 14.85 22.47 -2.48
C GLY A 48 14.66 22.51 -4.00
N LYS A 49 15.47 21.78 -4.78
CA LYS A 49 15.30 21.72 -6.23
C LYS A 49 14.27 20.65 -6.58
N SER A 50 13.26 21.04 -7.35
CA SER A 50 12.19 20.14 -7.78
C SER A 50 12.30 19.72 -9.25
N ARG A 51 11.81 18.51 -9.53
CA ARG A 51 11.57 17.95 -10.87
C ARG A 51 10.17 17.37 -10.88
N THR A 52 9.41 17.64 -11.94
CA THR A 52 8.07 17.07 -12.12
C THR A 52 8.08 16.05 -13.25
N ASN A 53 7.61 14.84 -12.95
CA ASN A 53 7.35 13.78 -13.93
C ASN A 53 5.83 13.68 -14.14
N THR A 54 5.38 13.90 -15.36
CA THR A 54 3.98 13.65 -15.75
C THR A 54 3.87 12.25 -16.30
N MET A 55 2.97 11.46 -15.71
CA MET A 55 2.77 10.06 -16.03
C MET A 55 1.32 9.80 -16.42
N ALA A 56 1.10 8.82 -17.28
CA ALA A 56 -0.20 8.17 -17.42
C ALA A 56 -0.07 6.73 -16.95
N SER A 57 -1.07 6.20 -16.27
CA SER A 57 -1.09 4.79 -15.89
C SER A 57 -2.41 4.13 -16.23
N LYS A 58 -2.33 2.82 -16.42
CA LYS A 58 -3.48 1.93 -16.47
C LYS A 58 -3.21 0.74 -15.55
N SER A 59 -4.17 0.44 -14.68
CA SER A 59 -4.19 -0.79 -13.89
C SER A 59 -5.39 -1.64 -14.30
N MET A 60 -5.25 -2.96 -14.16
CA MET A 60 -6.26 -3.97 -14.45
C MET A 60 -6.20 -5.08 -13.40
N ASP A 61 -7.30 -5.84 -13.31
CA ASP A 61 -7.47 -6.99 -12.41
C ASP A 61 -7.14 -6.62 -10.95
N GLY A 62 -7.78 -5.57 -10.41
CA GLY A 62 -7.53 -5.12 -9.03
C GLY A 62 -6.09 -4.66 -8.81
N ASN A 63 -5.50 -4.00 -9.81
CA ASN A 63 -4.10 -3.54 -9.82
C ASN A 63 -3.02 -4.63 -9.83
N LYS A 64 -3.39 -5.91 -10.00
CA LYS A 64 -2.40 -6.99 -10.26
C LYS A 64 -1.57 -6.74 -11.51
N LYS A 65 -2.17 -6.10 -12.53
CA LYS A 65 -1.47 -5.65 -13.73
C LYS A 65 -1.45 -4.13 -13.76
N GLN A 66 -0.28 -3.55 -13.94
CA GLN A 66 -0.14 -2.09 -14.04
C GLN A 66 0.93 -1.72 -15.06
N ILE A 67 0.63 -0.71 -15.87
CA ILE A 67 1.60 -0.04 -16.73
C ILE A 67 1.57 1.46 -16.47
N ILE A 68 2.75 2.06 -16.39
CA ILE A 68 2.97 3.49 -16.20
C ILE A 68 3.84 3.99 -17.36
N TRP A 69 3.40 5.03 -18.04
CA TRP A 69 4.15 5.74 -19.08
C TRP A 69 4.57 7.11 -18.61
N PHE A 70 5.86 7.41 -18.74
CA PHE A 70 6.40 8.74 -18.47
C PHE A 70 6.22 9.60 -19.72
N LEU A 71 5.42 10.66 -19.60
CA LEU A 71 5.06 11.56 -20.69
C LEU A 71 5.96 12.80 -20.72
N GLU A 72 6.34 13.29 -19.54
CA GLU A 72 7.23 14.44 -19.33
C GLU A 72 8.11 14.19 -18.09
N PRO A 73 9.31 14.80 -18.01
CA PRO A 73 9.93 15.72 -18.98
C PRO A 73 10.50 14.99 -20.20
N LYS A 74 11.03 15.75 -21.18
CA LYS A 74 11.59 15.19 -22.43
C LYS A 74 12.62 14.09 -22.20
N ASP A 75 13.42 14.20 -21.15
CA ASP A 75 14.48 13.24 -20.83
C ASP A 75 13.95 11.87 -20.39
N ASP A 76 12.75 11.82 -19.78
CA ASP A 76 12.09 10.57 -19.39
C ASP A 76 10.98 10.14 -20.35
N LYS A 77 10.66 10.98 -21.34
CA LYS A 77 9.52 10.75 -22.23
C LYS A 77 9.67 9.40 -22.95
N GLY A 78 8.68 8.54 -22.77
CA GLY A 78 8.61 7.22 -23.35
C GLY A 78 9.26 6.12 -22.51
N VAL A 79 9.83 6.43 -21.34
CA VAL A 79 10.10 5.41 -20.32
C VAL A 79 8.76 4.80 -19.90
N ALA A 80 8.74 3.48 -19.69
CA ALA A 80 7.55 2.79 -19.20
C ALA A 80 7.90 1.74 -18.16
N PHE A 81 7.09 1.65 -17.11
CA PHE A 81 7.17 0.62 -16.10
C PHE A 81 5.98 -0.33 -16.26
N LEU A 82 6.23 -1.63 -16.18
CA LEU A 82 5.22 -2.69 -16.20
C LEU A 82 5.38 -3.54 -14.95
N LYS A 83 4.25 -3.77 -14.26
CA LYS A 83 4.11 -4.71 -13.15
C LYS A 83 3.03 -5.74 -13.52
N ILE A 84 3.32 -7.02 -13.28
CA ILE A 84 2.35 -8.11 -13.29
C ILE A 84 2.60 -8.96 -12.05
N GLU A 85 1.65 -8.98 -11.14
CA GLU A 85 1.63 -9.83 -9.94
C GLU A 85 1.14 -11.24 -10.30
N HIS A 86 1.71 -12.25 -9.64
CA HIS A 86 1.34 -13.65 -9.82
C HIS A 86 1.13 -14.31 -8.46
N ASP A 87 0.14 -15.20 -8.38
CA ASP A 87 -0.19 -15.87 -7.12
C ASP A 87 0.79 -17.05 -6.82
N ASP A 88 1.42 -17.63 -7.85
CA ASP A 88 2.22 -18.86 -7.75
C ASP A 88 3.72 -18.69 -8.01
N LYS A 89 4.17 -17.48 -8.37
CA LYS A 89 5.57 -17.17 -8.69
C LYS A 89 5.90 -15.71 -8.40
N ASP A 90 7.19 -15.37 -8.50
CA ASP A 90 7.64 -13.98 -8.34
C ASP A 90 6.99 -13.02 -9.36
N ASP A 91 6.61 -11.84 -8.88
CA ASP A 91 6.10 -10.75 -9.72
C ASP A 91 7.05 -10.39 -10.87
N GLU A 92 6.45 -10.00 -11.98
CA GLU A 92 7.16 -9.48 -13.13
C GLU A 92 7.16 -7.95 -13.11
N MET A 93 8.32 -7.37 -12.81
CA MET A 93 8.55 -5.95 -12.91
C MET A 93 9.56 -5.66 -14.03
N ARG A 94 9.19 -4.79 -14.96
CA ARG A 94 10.00 -4.46 -16.15
C ARG A 94 10.00 -2.97 -16.41
N MET A 95 11.16 -2.44 -16.79
CA MET A 95 11.35 -1.05 -17.20
C MET A 95 11.78 -1.01 -18.67
N TRP A 96 11.00 -0.34 -19.52
CA TRP A 96 11.39 0.01 -20.88
C TRP A 96 12.17 1.33 -20.87
N LEU A 97 13.38 1.29 -21.43
CA LEU A 97 14.27 2.45 -21.53
C LEU A 97 14.48 2.81 -23.00
N PRO A 98 13.79 3.83 -23.53
CA PRO A 98 13.81 4.15 -24.97
C PRO A 98 15.21 4.58 -25.44
N ALA A 99 15.97 5.30 -24.61
CA ALA A 99 17.34 5.71 -24.93
C ALA A 99 18.28 4.55 -25.28
N PHE A 100 18.04 3.37 -24.67
CA PHE A 100 18.82 2.17 -24.91
C PHE A 100 18.11 1.14 -25.79
N LYS A 101 16.84 1.37 -26.15
CA LYS A 101 15.95 0.42 -26.83
C LYS A 101 15.94 -0.95 -26.13
N ARG A 102 15.90 -0.96 -24.80
CA ARG A 102 16.01 -2.18 -23.98
C ARG A 102 14.95 -2.23 -22.89
N VAL A 103 14.49 -3.44 -22.62
CA VAL A 103 13.71 -3.79 -21.43
C VAL A 103 14.66 -4.30 -20.35
N ARG A 104 14.58 -3.73 -19.15
CA ARG A 104 15.33 -4.20 -17.97
C ARG A 104 14.35 -4.85 -16.99
N ARG A 105 14.65 -6.07 -16.55
CA ARG A 105 13.92 -6.72 -15.45
C ARG A 105 14.34 -6.12 -14.11
N ILE A 106 13.37 -5.87 -13.23
CA ILE A 106 13.59 -5.57 -11.83
C ILE A 106 13.37 -6.87 -11.05
N SER A 107 14.42 -7.38 -10.41
CA SER A 107 14.36 -8.61 -9.63
C SER A 107 13.74 -8.37 -8.25
N ALA A 108 13.19 -9.41 -7.61
CA ALA A 108 12.68 -9.34 -6.24
C ALA A 108 13.68 -8.71 -5.25
N LYS A 109 14.98 -9.02 -5.38
CA LYS A 109 16.06 -8.42 -4.55
C LYS A 109 16.22 -6.90 -4.67
N LYS A 110 15.60 -6.30 -5.67
CA LYS A 110 15.63 -4.86 -5.98
C LYS A 110 14.28 -4.20 -5.71
N LYS A 111 13.33 -4.89 -5.05
CA LYS A 111 12.02 -4.31 -4.73
C LYS A 111 12.15 -3.07 -3.84
N GLY A 112 13.08 -3.07 -2.88
CA GLY A 112 13.39 -1.89 -2.06
C GLY A 112 14.20 -0.79 -2.76
N ASP A 113 14.65 -0.99 -4.01
CA ASP A 113 15.33 0.10 -4.74
C ASP A 113 14.34 1.22 -5.05
N SER A 114 14.83 2.46 -5.02
CA SER A 114 14.05 3.64 -5.41
C SER A 114 13.44 3.51 -6.82
N PHE A 115 12.15 3.77 -6.91
CA PHE A 115 11.40 3.92 -8.14
C PHE A 115 11.75 5.27 -8.78
N MET A 116 12.49 5.24 -9.88
CA MET A 116 12.83 6.42 -10.70
C MET A 116 13.48 7.58 -9.91
N GLY A 117 14.23 7.26 -8.85
CA GLY A 117 14.90 8.27 -8.01
C GLY A 117 13.96 9.03 -7.08
N SER A 118 12.75 8.50 -6.85
CA SER A 118 11.80 9.00 -5.86
C SER A 118 12.01 8.36 -4.48
N ASP A 119 11.29 8.85 -3.49
CA ASP A 119 11.23 8.23 -2.16
C ASP A 119 10.36 6.96 -2.13
N LEU A 120 9.64 6.66 -3.22
CA LEU A 120 8.93 5.39 -3.38
C LEU A 120 9.91 4.32 -3.86
N SER A 121 9.73 3.10 -3.38
CA SER A 121 10.40 1.89 -3.84
C SER A 121 9.59 1.18 -4.93
N TYR A 122 10.16 0.14 -5.57
CA TYR A 122 9.38 -0.74 -6.45
C TYR A 122 8.35 -1.58 -5.68
N GLU A 123 8.61 -1.86 -4.39
CA GLU A 123 7.67 -2.53 -3.50
C GLU A 123 6.39 -1.72 -3.31
N ASP A 124 6.49 -0.40 -3.17
CA ASP A 124 5.33 0.49 -3.00
C ASP A 124 4.42 0.55 -4.25
N MET A 125 4.89 0.02 -5.38
CA MET A 125 4.09 -0.07 -6.61
C MET A 125 3.27 -1.38 -6.68
N SER A 126 3.53 -2.32 -5.77
CA SER A 126 2.82 -3.59 -5.65
C SER A 126 1.63 -3.49 -4.68
N ASN A 127 0.68 -4.40 -4.84
CA ASN A 127 -0.36 -4.62 -3.86
C ASN A 127 0.24 -5.33 -2.62
N ARG A 128 -0.31 -5.02 -1.45
CA ARG A 128 0.01 -5.72 -0.21
C ARG A 128 -1.02 -6.83 -0.01
N ASP A 129 -0.61 -8.09 -0.11
CA ASP A 129 -1.50 -9.24 0.14
C ASP A 129 -1.82 -9.32 1.63
N MET A 130 -3.11 -9.33 1.97
CA MET A 130 -3.56 -9.41 3.36
C MET A 130 -3.01 -10.66 4.08
N SER A 131 -2.96 -11.80 3.39
CA SER A 131 -2.55 -13.09 3.96
C SER A 131 -1.05 -13.16 4.30
N GLU A 132 -0.22 -12.36 3.63
CA GLU A 132 1.24 -12.32 3.80
C GLU A 132 1.68 -11.37 4.92
N ASN A 133 0.74 -10.83 5.70
CA ASN A 133 1.02 -9.88 6.76
C ASN A 133 0.37 -10.30 8.09
N GLU A 134 0.94 -9.82 9.18
CA GLU A 134 0.36 -9.86 10.52
C GLU A 134 -0.13 -8.47 10.91
N TYR A 135 -1.28 -8.40 11.61
CA TYR A 135 -1.94 -7.14 11.94
C TYR A 135 -2.19 -7.05 13.43
N MET A 136 -1.67 -6.00 14.06
CA MET A 136 -1.94 -5.65 15.44
C MET A 136 -2.66 -4.30 15.48
N LEU A 137 -3.80 -4.26 16.17
CA LEU A 137 -4.51 -3.01 16.44
C LEU A 137 -3.81 -2.30 17.60
N LEU A 138 -3.41 -1.05 17.38
CA LEU A 138 -2.89 -0.13 18.39
C LEU A 138 -4.02 0.78 18.89
N ASP A 139 -3.68 1.71 19.78
CA ASP A 139 -4.62 2.72 20.24
C ASP A 139 -5.08 3.61 19.07
N ASP A 140 -6.37 3.91 19.03
CA ASP A 140 -6.94 4.80 18.03
C ASP A 140 -6.35 6.21 18.14
N GLU A 141 -6.15 6.88 17.01
CA GLU A 141 -5.60 8.22 16.96
C GLU A 141 -6.42 9.12 16.02
N THR A 142 -6.33 10.44 16.21
CA THR A 142 -6.89 11.43 15.29
C THR A 142 -5.77 12.10 14.51
N VAL A 143 -5.83 12.01 13.17
CA VAL A 143 -4.86 12.64 12.27
C VAL A 143 -5.61 13.60 11.36
N ASN A 144 -5.23 14.89 11.36
CA ASN A 144 -5.88 15.92 10.54
C ASN A 144 -7.42 15.93 10.68
N GLU A 145 -7.92 15.86 11.92
CA GLU A 145 -9.37 15.81 12.23
C GLU A 145 -10.11 14.54 11.80
N ILE A 146 -9.39 13.49 11.38
CA ILE A 146 -9.95 12.19 10.99
C ILE A 146 -9.66 11.16 12.10
N GLU A 147 -10.71 10.58 12.68
CA GLU A 147 -10.58 9.46 13.60
C GLU A 147 -10.10 8.20 12.85
N CYS A 148 -9.02 7.60 13.33
CA CYS A 148 -8.37 6.49 12.67
C CYS A 148 -8.23 5.28 13.59
N TYR A 149 -8.43 4.09 13.03
CA TYR A 149 -7.78 2.89 13.55
C TYR A 149 -6.29 2.96 13.26
N VAL A 150 -5.45 2.54 14.20
CA VAL A 150 -3.99 2.48 13.98
C VAL A 150 -3.57 1.01 13.91
N LEU A 151 -3.08 0.59 12.75
CA LEU A 151 -2.63 -0.77 12.52
C LEU A 151 -1.10 -0.83 12.46
N GLU A 152 -0.49 -1.68 13.29
CA GLU A 152 0.84 -2.19 13.02
C GLU A 152 0.73 -3.39 12.08
N ILE A 153 1.47 -3.33 10.97
CA ILE A 153 1.48 -4.33 9.91
C ILE A 153 2.90 -4.87 9.80
N THR A 154 3.06 -6.15 10.09
CA THR A 154 4.37 -6.83 10.04
C THR A 154 4.38 -7.82 8.88
N PRO A 155 5.18 -7.57 7.83
CA PRO A 155 5.30 -8.50 6.71
C PRO A 155 5.87 -9.85 7.15
N LYS A 156 5.25 -10.93 6.68
CA LYS A 156 5.80 -12.28 6.84
C LYS A 156 6.92 -12.52 5.83
N LYS A 157 7.62 -13.65 5.97
CA LYS A 157 8.74 -14.00 5.08
C LYS A 157 8.31 -14.16 3.61
N GLU A 158 7.08 -14.63 3.41
CA GLU A 158 6.47 -14.88 2.11
C GLU A 158 6.30 -13.59 1.29
N ALA A 159 5.98 -12.47 1.97
CA ALA A 159 5.85 -11.14 1.36
C ALA A 159 7.13 -10.65 0.66
N LYS A 160 8.29 -11.19 1.06
CA LYS A 160 9.62 -10.76 0.58
C LYS A 160 9.79 -9.23 0.66
N SER A 161 9.16 -8.62 1.66
CA SER A 161 9.19 -7.18 1.91
C SER A 161 10.60 -6.75 2.31
N THR A 162 10.94 -5.52 1.93
CA THR A 162 12.14 -4.83 2.39
C THR A 162 11.90 -4.01 3.65
N TYR A 163 10.64 -3.87 4.06
CA TYR A 163 10.26 -3.18 5.29
C TYR A 163 10.16 -4.17 6.47
N SER A 164 10.61 -3.73 7.64
CA SER A 164 10.46 -4.47 8.89
C SER A 164 9.04 -4.39 9.43
N LYS A 165 8.38 -3.24 9.26
CA LYS A 165 6.95 -3.03 9.57
C LYS A 165 6.40 -1.74 8.98
N HIS A 166 5.07 -1.63 8.99
CA HIS A 166 4.35 -0.38 8.75
C HIS A 166 3.45 -0.04 9.94
N ILE A 167 3.26 1.25 10.21
CA ILE A 167 2.18 1.76 11.04
C ILE A 167 1.25 2.57 10.14
N SER A 168 0.00 2.14 10.01
CA SER A 168 -0.97 2.72 9.08
C SER A 168 -2.19 3.24 9.83
N TRP A 169 -2.56 4.50 9.58
CA TRP A 169 -3.75 5.15 10.11
C TRP A 169 -4.89 5.00 9.12
N ILE A 170 -5.93 4.28 9.51
CA ILE A 170 -7.07 3.92 8.66
C ILE A 170 -8.30 4.67 9.14
N ALA A 171 -8.84 5.55 8.30
CA ALA A 171 -10.02 6.34 8.63
C ALA A 171 -11.21 5.45 8.98
N LYS A 172 -11.86 5.70 10.12
CA LYS A 172 -12.98 4.88 10.60
C LYS A 172 -14.25 5.04 9.76
N ASP A 173 -14.43 6.21 9.15
CA ASP A 173 -15.63 6.57 8.37
C ASP A 173 -15.68 5.87 7.00
N GLY A 174 -14.52 5.58 6.41
CA GLY A 174 -14.44 5.08 5.04
C GLY A 174 -13.37 4.02 4.79
N LEU A 175 -12.63 3.58 5.80
CA LEU A 175 -11.57 2.56 5.70
C LEU A 175 -10.55 2.87 4.59
N TYR A 176 -10.06 4.11 4.55
CA TYR A 176 -8.98 4.54 3.65
C TYR A 176 -7.74 4.92 4.46
N GLY A 177 -6.55 4.70 3.88
CA GLY A 177 -5.30 5.11 4.51
C GLY A 177 -5.19 6.64 4.55
N VAL A 178 -4.96 7.18 5.74
CA VAL A 178 -4.73 8.62 5.99
C VAL A 178 -3.24 8.92 6.03
N GLN A 179 -2.48 8.02 6.65
CA GLN A 179 -1.04 8.14 6.84
C GLN A 179 -0.44 6.73 6.96
N GLU A 180 0.79 6.56 6.50
CA GLU A 180 1.60 5.39 6.78
C GLU A 180 3.01 5.81 7.18
N LYS A 181 3.60 5.09 8.13
CA LYS A 181 5.03 5.14 8.46
C LYS A 181 5.62 3.76 8.19
N SER A 182 6.58 3.69 7.28
CA SER A 182 7.30 2.47 6.93
C SER A 182 8.67 2.45 7.61
N TYR A 183 9.10 1.28 8.08
CA TYR A 183 10.34 1.07 8.80
C TYR A 183 11.19 0.01 8.09
N ASP A 184 12.50 0.20 8.06
CA ASP A 184 13.50 -0.75 7.53
C ASP A 184 14.12 -1.64 8.62
#